data_AF-A0A315S3Z0-F1
#
_entry.id   AF-A0A315S3Z0-F1
#
_cell.length_a   1.000
_cell.length_b   1.000
_cell.length_c   1.000
_cell.angle_alpha   90.00
_cell.angle_beta   90.00
_cell.angle_gamma   90.00
#
_symmetry.space_group_name_H-M   'P 1'
#
loop_
_entity.id
_entity.type
_entity.pdbx_description
1 polymer ?
#
loop_
_entity_poly.entity_id
_entity_poly.type
_entity_poly.pdbx_seq_one_letter_code
_entity_poly.pdbx_strand_id
1 'polypeptide(L)'
;MVLQLRRYGKGSSARSDARGSRNREDRTLTQLVMAAADIGRDRPAVVGQGYAVNFGELKGRAQGAAIAMASDAVDDSALTVALMTSVPGLAVSGPRGLADTLAGIRIQAMMVLAEAELV
;
A
#
# COMPACT_ATOMS: atom_id res chain seq x y z
N MET A 1 -12.55 -30.55 51.14
CA MET A 1 -13.59 -29.68 50.57
C MET A 1 -12.91 -28.74 49.58
N VAL A 2 -13.43 -28.69 48.36
CA VAL A 2 -12.79 -28.21 47.12
C VAL A 2 -13.03 -26.71 46.94
N LEU A 3 -12.08 -25.95 46.40
CA LEU A 3 -12.38 -24.92 45.38
C LEU A 3 -11.14 -24.65 44.50
N GLN A 4 -11.17 -25.20 43.27
CA GLN A 4 -10.35 -24.76 42.15
C GLN A 4 -10.97 -23.52 41.51
N LEU A 5 -10.17 -22.51 41.13
CA LEU A 5 -10.55 -21.53 40.11
C LEU A 5 -9.35 -21.17 39.20
N ARG A 6 -9.32 -21.89 38.08
CA ARG A 6 -9.02 -21.49 36.68
C ARG A 6 -8.01 -20.37 36.37
N ARG A 7 -7.01 -20.80 35.59
CA ARG A 7 -6.24 -20.10 34.53
C ARG A 7 -6.95 -18.91 33.89
N TYR A 8 -6.21 -17.83 33.64
CA TYR A 8 -6.28 -17.09 32.37
C TYR A 8 -4.87 -16.60 31.97
N GLY A 9 -4.32 -17.19 30.91
CA GLY A 9 -3.10 -16.73 30.28
C GLY A 9 -3.34 -15.36 29.65
N LYS A 10 -2.40 -14.43 29.86
CA LYS A 10 -2.46 -13.08 29.32
C LYS A 10 -1.34 -12.85 28.30
N GLY A 11 -1.69 -13.12 27.04
CA GLY A 11 -1.37 -12.30 25.87
C GLY A 11 0.10 -12.12 25.47
N SER A 12 0.64 -13.05 24.68
CA SER A 12 1.81 -12.80 23.80
C SER A 12 1.44 -12.11 22.47
N SER A 13 0.18 -11.73 22.25
CA SER A 13 -0.29 -11.20 20.95
C SER A 13 0.00 -9.71 20.71
N ALA A 14 0.14 -8.89 21.75
CA ALA A 14 0.30 -7.43 21.57
C ALA A 14 1.66 -6.96 21.02
N ARG A 15 2.67 -7.83 20.95
CA ARG A 15 4.02 -7.48 20.46
C ARG A 15 4.18 -7.62 18.94
N SER A 16 3.34 -8.44 18.30
CA SER A 16 3.36 -8.66 16.85
C SER A 16 2.87 -7.41 16.11
N ASP A 17 1.69 -6.93 16.49
CA ASP A 17 0.96 -5.87 15.79
C ASP A 17 1.72 -4.53 15.83
N ALA A 18 2.29 -4.19 16.99
CA ALA A 18 3.05 -2.95 17.16
C ALA A 18 4.38 -2.93 16.38
N ARG A 19 4.93 -4.09 16.04
CA ARG A 19 6.17 -4.23 15.26
C ARG A 19 5.88 -4.27 13.76
N GLY A 20 4.80 -4.93 13.36
CA GLY A 20 4.27 -4.91 11.98
C GLY A 20 3.84 -3.51 11.55
N SER A 21 3.11 -2.80 12.41
CA SER A 21 2.67 -1.42 12.15
C SER A 21 3.84 -0.46 11.93
N ARG A 22 4.85 -0.48 12.82
CA ARG A 22 6.05 0.35 12.68
C ARG A 22 6.84 0.05 11.41
N ASN A 23 7.04 -1.23 11.09
CA ASN A 23 7.74 -1.63 9.87
C ASN A 23 7.00 -1.19 8.60
N ARG A 24 5.66 -1.03 8.64
CA ARG A 24 4.90 -0.48 7.50
C ARG A 24 5.03 1.03 7.38
N GLU A 25 5.08 1.73 8.49
CA GLU A 25 5.28 3.18 8.52
C GLU A 25 6.67 3.59 8.01
N ASP A 26 7.67 2.73 8.20
CA ASP A 26 9.05 2.95 7.72
C ASP A 26 9.24 2.66 6.21
N ARG A 27 8.26 2.03 5.53
CA ARG A 27 8.36 1.68 4.11
C ARG A 27 8.17 2.91 3.21
N THR A 28 8.93 2.94 2.12
CA THR A 28 8.66 3.92 1.05
C THR A 28 7.31 3.65 0.40
N LEU A 29 6.72 4.68 -0.22
CA LEU A 29 5.44 4.50 -0.91
C LEU A 29 5.53 3.43 -1.99
N THR A 30 6.64 3.41 -2.75
CA THR A 30 6.90 2.40 -3.76
C THR A 30 6.91 0.99 -3.17
N GLN A 31 7.58 0.78 -2.02
CA GLN A 31 7.57 -0.51 -1.32
C GLN A 31 6.15 -0.91 -0.87
N LEU A 32 5.35 0.05 -0.38
CA LEU A 32 3.97 -0.21 0.01
C LEU A 32 3.10 -0.61 -1.19
N VAL A 33 3.22 0.09 -2.32
CA VAL A 33 2.50 -0.22 -3.56
C VAL A 33 2.87 -1.61 -4.07
N MET A 34 4.16 -1.94 -4.13
CA MET A 34 4.60 -3.26 -4.60
C MET A 34 4.08 -4.37 -3.69
N ALA A 35 4.20 -4.20 -2.37
CA ALA A 35 3.72 -5.17 -1.40
C ALA A 35 2.20 -5.34 -1.45
N ALA A 36 1.43 -4.25 -1.52
CA ALA A 36 -0.02 -4.31 -1.63
C ALA A 36 -0.49 -4.98 -2.94
N ALA A 37 0.24 -4.76 -4.05
CA ALA A 37 -0.04 -5.42 -5.32
C ALA A 37 0.19 -6.94 -5.29
N ASP A 38 1.16 -7.41 -4.49
CA ASP A 38 1.48 -8.84 -4.38
C ASP A 38 0.40 -9.64 -3.65
N ILE A 39 -0.30 -9.03 -2.70
CA ILE A 39 -1.34 -9.71 -1.89
C ILE A 39 -2.78 -9.32 -2.30
N GLY A 40 -2.95 -8.14 -2.90
CA GLY A 40 -4.24 -7.52 -3.15
C GLY A 40 -4.27 -6.85 -4.52
N ARG A 41 -3.85 -7.57 -5.55
CA ARG A 41 -3.71 -7.08 -6.94
C ARG A 41 -4.91 -6.26 -7.42
N ASP A 42 -6.13 -6.76 -7.22
CA ASP A 42 -7.35 -6.15 -7.74
C ASP A 42 -7.94 -5.08 -6.79
N ARG A 43 -7.30 -4.83 -5.64
CA ARG A 43 -7.73 -3.80 -4.69
C ARG A 43 -7.44 -2.41 -5.27
N PRO A 44 -8.33 -1.43 -5.02
CA PRO A 44 -8.14 -0.08 -5.52
C PRO A 44 -6.94 0.60 -4.84
N ALA A 45 -6.04 1.16 -5.65
CA ALA A 45 -4.96 2.04 -5.20
C ALA A 45 -5.40 3.52 -5.26
N VAL A 46 -6.13 3.88 -6.31
CA VAL A 46 -6.72 5.22 -6.50
C VAL A 46 -8.16 5.05 -6.97
N VAL A 47 -9.07 5.86 -6.41
CA VAL A 47 -10.47 5.94 -6.84
C VAL A 47 -10.80 7.40 -7.12
N GLY A 48 -11.38 7.67 -8.28
CA GLY A 48 -11.90 8.99 -8.65
C GLY A 48 -13.29 8.89 -9.25
N GLN A 49 -13.82 10.00 -9.74
CA GLN A 49 -15.14 9.99 -10.37
C GLN A 49 -15.07 9.25 -11.72
N GLY A 50 -15.70 8.07 -11.77
CA GLY A 50 -15.80 7.26 -13.00
C GLY A 50 -14.54 6.46 -13.36
N TYR A 51 -13.53 6.40 -12.48
CA TYR A 51 -12.35 5.57 -12.68
C TYR A 51 -11.82 4.99 -11.37
N ALA A 52 -11.15 3.84 -11.48
CA ALA A 52 -10.35 3.27 -10.42
C ALA A 52 -9.07 2.71 -11.05
N VAL A 53 -7.95 2.84 -10.32
CA VAL A 53 -6.68 2.20 -10.67
C VAL A 53 -6.39 1.22 -9.55
N ASN A 54 -6.25 -0.07 -9.87
CA ASN A 54 -5.91 -1.08 -8.87
C ASN A 54 -4.40 -1.22 -8.66
N PHE A 55 -3.98 -1.85 -7.57
CA PHE A 55 -2.56 -2.02 -7.23
C PHE A 55 -1.80 -2.84 -8.27
N GLY A 56 -2.44 -3.84 -8.89
CA GLY A 56 -1.85 -4.65 -9.96
C GLY A 56 -1.53 -3.85 -11.22
N GLU A 57 -2.46 -3.03 -11.66
CA GLU A 57 -2.29 -2.10 -12.80
C GLU A 57 -1.21 -1.07 -12.49
N LEU A 58 -1.25 -0.48 -11.29
CA LEU A 58 -0.25 0.51 -10.88
C LEU A 58 1.16 -0.09 -10.83
N LYS A 59 1.31 -1.30 -10.27
CA LYS A 59 2.57 -2.05 -10.27
C LYS A 59 3.05 -2.35 -11.69
N GLY A 60 2.17 -2.88 -12.54
CA GLY A 60 2.53 -3.21 -13.93
C GLY A 60 2.99 -1.98 -14.72
N ARG A 61 2.33 -0.83 -14.54
CA ARG A 61 2.74 0.43 -15.17
C ARG A 61 4.03 0.99 -14.60
N ALA A 62 4.25 0.89 -13.29
CA ALA A 62 5.52 1.30 -12.68
C ALA A 62 6.68 0.42 -13.15
N GLN A 63 6.47 -0.89 -13.31
CA GLN A 63 7.46 -1.78 -13.92
C GLN A 63 7.75 -1.42 -15.37
N GLY A 64 6.71 -1.16 -16.18
CA GLY A 64 6.88 -0.70 -17.55
C GLY A 64 7.65 0.62 -17.65
N ALA A 65 7.37 1.57 -16.75
CA ALA A 65 8.10 2.83 -16.68
C ALA A 65 9.57 2.63 -16.31
N ALA A 66 9.87 1.80 -15.31
CA ALA A 66 11.24 1.48 -14.92
C ALA A 66 12.05 0.89 -16.09
N ILE A 67 11.46 -0.04 -16.84
CA ILE A 67 12.07 -0.63 -18.05
C ILE A 67 12.35 0.44 -19.10
N ALA A 68 11.38 1.31 -19.38
CA ALA A 68 11.53 2.38 -20.37
C ALA A 68 12.61 3.40 -19.98
N MET A 69 12.86 3.56 -18.68
CA MET A 69 13.88 4.45 -18.12
C MET A 69 15.25 3.77 -17.96
N ALA A 70 15.40 2.50 -18.36
CA ALA A 70 16.58 1.68 -18.12
C ALA A 70 17.00 1.64 -16.64
N SER A 71 16.01 1.57 -15.74
CA SER A 71 16.23 1.40 -14.30
C SER A 71 16.19 -0.08 -13.92
N ASP A 72 17.11 -0.49 -13.05
CA ASP A 72 17.22 -1.88 -12.56
C ASP A 72 16.09 -2.26 -11.57
N ALA A 73 15.37 -1.27 -11.03
CA ALA A 73 14.30 -1.49 -10.07
C ALA A 73 13.17 -0.48 -10.22
N VAL A 74 11.99 -0.82 -9.70
CA VAL A 74 10.89 0.14 -9.58
C VAL A 74 11.21 1.09 -8.44
N ASP A 75 11.47 2.35 -8.80
CA ASP A 75 11.74 3.44 -7.88
C ASP A 75 10.60 4.48 -7.89
N ASP A 76 10.79 5.55 -7.11
CA ASP A 76 9.79 6.62 -6.99
C ASP A 76 9.57 7.38 -8.30
N SER A 77 10.57 7.42 -9.19
CA SER A 77 10.45 8.06 -10.51
C SER A 77 9.55 7.24 -11.42
N ALA A 78 9.77 5.92 -11.47
CA ALA A 78 8.92 4.99 -12.21
C ALA A 78 7.48 4.96 -11.68
N LEU A 79 7.29 5.01 -10.36
CA LEU A 79 5.97 5.15 -9.75
C LEU A 79 5.31 6.48 -10.13
N THR A 80 6.06 7.58 -10.15
CA THR A 80 5.55 8.90 -10.53
C THR A 80 5.08 8.90 -11.99
N VAL A 81 5.87 8.33 -12.91
CA VAL A 81 5.49 8.19 -14.32
C VAL A 81 4.23 7.34 -14.45
N ALA A 82 4.15 6.23 -13.72
CA ALA A 82 2.96 5.39 -13.71
C ALA A 82 1.74 6.16 -13.24
N LEU A 83 1.83 6.94 -12.16
CA LEU A 83 0.71 7.74 -11.65
C LEU A 83 0.27 8.81 -12.65
N MET A 84 1.22 9.55 -13.23
CA MET A 84 0.93 10.62 -14.20
C MET A 84 0.26 10.11 -15.48
N THR A 85 0.49 8.85 -15.85
CA THR A 85 -0.11 8.21 -17.02
C THR A 85 -1.38 7.41 -16.69
N SER A 86 -1.58 7.08 -15.42
CA SER A 86 -2.70 6.22 -14.97
C SER A 86 -3.87 6.95 -14.39
N VAL A 87 -3.62 8.09 -13.74
CA VAL A 87 -4.63 8.81 -12.97
C VAL A 87 -5.09 10.02 -13.80
N PRO A 88 -6.31 9.98 -14.38
CA PRO A 88 -6.83 11.10 -15.15
C PRO A 88 -6.81 12.39 -14.34
N GLY A 89 -6.35 13.48 -14.96
CA GLY A 89 -6.33 14.80 -14.33
C GLY A 89 -5.26 15.01 -13.26
N LEU A 90 -4.42 14.01 -12.94
CA LEU A 90 -3.40 14.17 -11.89
C LEU A 90 -2.38 15.26 -12.23
N ALA A 91 -1.89 15.29 -13.47
CA ALA A 91 -0.92 16.30 -13.92
C ALA A 91 -1.45 17.75 -13.82
N VAL A 92 -2.77 17.95 -13.95
CA VAL A 92 -3.40 19.29 -13.86
C VAL A 92 -3.86 19.64 -12.44
N SER A 93 -3.87 18.69 -11.52
CA SER A 93 -4.30 18.89 -10.12
C SER A 93 -3.29 19.68 -9.27
N GLY A 94 -2.08 19.90 -9.79
CA GLY A 94 -1.00 20.60 -9.12
C GLY A 94 -0.44 19.86 -7.91
N PRO A 95 0.44 20.50 -7.12
CA PRO A 95 1.14 19.85 -6.02
C PRO A 95 0.22 19.29 -4.92
N ARG A 96 -0.91 19.95 -4.66
CA ARG A 96 -1.88 19.51 -3.64
C ARG A 96 -2.58 18.22 -4.07
N GLY A 97 -3.12 18.18 -5.29
CA GLY A 97 -3.79 16.96 -5.78
C GLY A 97 -2.85 15.77 -5.93
N LEU A 98 -1.58 16.01 -6.27
CA LEU A 98 -0.55 14.97 -6.22
C LEU A 98 -0.33 14.48 -4.78
N ALA A 99 -0.13 15.38 -3.81
CA ALA A 99 0.06 15.01 -2.41
C ALA A 99 -1.12 14.21 -1.85
N ASP A 100 -2.36 14.63 -2.15
CA ASP A 100 -3.58 13.94 -1.73
C ASP A 100 -3.67 12.54 -2.35
N THR A 101 -3.31 12.39 -3.63
CA THR A 101 -3.27 11.10 -4.31
C THR A 101 -2.24 10.16 -3.67
N LEU A 102 -1.03 10.65 -3.40
CA LEU A 102 0.03 9.86 -2.76
C LEU A 102 -0.35 9.45 -1.34
N ALA A 103 -0.98 10.34 -0.57
CA ALA A 103 -1.49 10.04 0.76
C ALA A 103 -2.61 8.99 0.71
N GLY A 104 -3.55 9.12 -0.25
CA GLY A 104 -4.61 8.16 -0.49
C GLY A 104 -4.06 6.76 -0.82
N ILE A 105 -3.09 6.67 -1.73
CA ILE A 105 -2.44 5.40 -2.09
C ILE A 105 -1.79 4.76 -0.87
N ARG A 106 -1.08 5.54 -0.04
CA ARG A 106 -0.47 5.03 1.20
C ARG A 106 -1.52 4.42 2.12
N ILE A 107 -2.63 5.11 2.35
CA ILE A 107 -3.72 4.63 3.19
C ILE A 107 -4.29 3.32 2.64
N GLN A 108 -4.59 3.27 1.33
CA GLN A 108 -5.12 2.06 0.70
C GLN A 108 -4.14 0.88 0.79
N ALA A 109 -2.84 1.13 0.58
CA ALA A 109 -1.83 0.08 0.67
C ALA A 109 -1.72 -0.46 2.09
N MET A 110 -1.74 0.41 3.10
CA MET A 110 -1.73 0.01 4.51
C MET A 110 -2.98 -0.80 4.89
N MET A 111 -4.15 -0.44 4.37
CA MET A 111 -5.38 -1.22 4.59
C MET A 111 -5.28 -2.62 4.00
N VAL A 112 -4.83 -2.74 2.74
CA VAL A 112 -4.64 -4.03 2.07
C VAL A 112 -3.66 -4.91 2.85
N LEU A 113 -2.54 -4.35 3.28
CA LEU A 113 -1.55 -5.07 4.09
C LEU A 113 -2.13 -5.49 5.45
N ALA A 114 -2.89 -4.63 6.12
CA ALA A 114 -3.49 -4.94 7.43
C ALA A 114 -4.52 -6.05 7.34
N GLU A 115 -5.38 -6.03 6.32
CA GLU A 115 -6.38 -7.08 6.11
C GLU A 115 -5.72 -8.44 5.88
N ALA A 116 -4.60 -8.49 5.15
CA ALA A 116 -3.88 -9.76 4.91
C ALA A 116 -3.18 -10.35 6.14
N GLU A 117 -2.94 -9.58 7.21
CA GLU A 117 -2.42 -10.11 8.48
C GLU A 117 -3.50 -10.75 9.36
N LEU A 118 -4.77 -10.52 9.05
CA LEU A 118 -5.91 -11.05 9.81
C LEU A 118 -6.45 -12.39 9.26
N VAL A 119 -5.92 -12.84 8.11
CA VAL A 119 -6.30 -14.08 7.40
C VAL A 119 -5.23 -15.13 7.59
#